data_AF-A0A7X6YVU5-F1
#
_entry.id   AF-A0A7X6YVU5-F1
#
_cell.length_a   1.000
_cell.length_b   1.000
_cell.length_c   1.000
_cell.angle_alpha   90.00
_cell.angle_beta   90.00
_cell.angle_gamma   90.00
#
_symmetry.space_group_name_H-M   'P 1'
#
loop_
_entity.id
_entity.type
_entity.pdbx_description
1 polymer ?
#
loop_
_entity_poly.entity_id
_entity_poly.type
_entity_poly.pdbx_seq_one_letter_code
_entity_poly.pdbx_strand_id
1 'polypeptide(L)'
;MKKIAALLLCLVFAGGVGAYLYLTWPPSAGGQAARYLPPDALAAVRLTHLNTLSDRFPGSPLGRFMARETVHAMLTELRADRETVARYDDLHDGIAQVMTNPAFRAVFGEDATLAVLPLDQAAFARDPADTLRRSSVIIAATTASG
;
A
#
# COMPACT_ATOMS: atom_id res chain seq x y z
N MET A 1 -17.05 -15.35 -17.34
CA MET A 1 -17.18 -15.45 -15.86
C MET A 1 -16.00 -16.16 -15.19
N LYS A 2 -15.60 -17.39 -15.58
CA LYS A 2 -14.45 -18.10 -14.96
C LYS A 2 -13.10 -17.36 -15.02
N LYS A 3 -12.84 -16.56 -16.07
CA LYS A 3 -11.56 -15.84 -16.27
C LYS A 3 -11.42 -14.56 -15.42
N ILE A 4 -12.53 -13.84 -15.22
CA ILE A 4 -12.59 -12.65 -14.36
C ILE A 4 -12.45 -13.06 -12.90
N ALA A 5 -13.11 -14.16 -12.51
CA ALA A 5 -12.91 -14.78 -11.21
C ALA A 5 -11.46 -15.23 -11.01
N ALA A 6 -10.82 -15.80 -12.04
CA ALA A 6 -9.41 -16.20 -11.96
C ALA A 6 -8.45 -15.00 -11.81
N LEU A 7 -8.73 -13.86 -12.43
CA LEU A 7 -7.87 -12.68 -12.34
C LEU A 7 -8.05 -11.94 -11.01
N LEU A 8 -9.29 -11.79 -10.53
CA LEU A 8 -9.56 -11.30 -9.17
C LEU A 8 -8.99 -12.24 -8.12
N LEU A 9 -9.12 -13.56 -8.33
CA LEU A 9 -8.48 -14.55 -7.46
C LEU A 9 -6.96 -14.40 -7.53
N CYS A 10 -6.36 -14.17 -8.70
CA CYS A 10 -4.91 -13.97 -8.82
C CYS A 10 -4.45 -12.67 -8.16
N LEU A 11 -5.25 -11.61 -8.18
CA LEU A 11 -4.94 -10.32 -7.57
C LEU A 11 -5.14 -10.34 -6.04
N VAL A 12 -6.18 -11.05 -5.57
CA VAL A 12 -6.42 -11.35 -4.16
C VAL A 12 -5.42 -12.38 -3.64
N PHE A 13 -4.96 -13.32 -4.47
CA PHE A 13 -3.96 -14.32 -4.11
C PHE A 13 -2.56 -13.72 -4.17
N ALA A 14 -2.24 -12.82 -5.10
CA ALA A 14 -0.98 -12.07 -5.10
C ALA A 14 -0.93 -11.05 -3.96
N GLY A 15 -2.04 -10.34 -3.70
CA GLY A 15 -2.19 -9.46 -2.55
C GLY A 15 -2.21 -10.21 -1.23
N GLY A 16 -2.84 -11.39 -1.19
CA GLY A 16 -2.98 -12.25 -0.02
C GLY A 16 -1.72 -13.06 0.29
N VAL A 17 -1.02 -13.56 -0.73
CA VAL A 17 0.32 -14.19 -0.61
C VAL A 17 1.36 -13.12 -0.31
N GLY A 18 1.23 -11.92 -0.89
CA GLY A 18 2.02 -10.76 -0.52
C GLY A 18 1.82 -10.41 0.96
N ALA A 19 0.57 -10.27 1.41
CA ALA A 19 0.23 -10.01 2.81
C ALA A 19 0.61 -11.18 3.75
N TYR A 20 0.50 -12.43 3.30
CA TYR A 20 0.84 -13.62 4.07
C TYR A 20 2.36 -13.79 4.22
N LEU A 21 3.13 -13.62 3.14
CA LEU A 21 4.60 -13.55 3.20
C LEU A 21 5.07 -12.31 3.98
N TYR A 22 4.28 -11.24 4.01
CA TYR A 22 4.51 -10.05 4.82
C TYR A 22 4.26 -10.27 6.32
N LEU A 23 3.18 -10.99 6.67
CA LEU A 23 2.82 -11.37 8.04
C LEU A 23 3.73 -12.49 8.59
N THR A 24 4.31 -13.32 7.73
CA THR A 24 5.18 -14.44 8.11
C THR A 24 6.67 -14.13 7.97
N TRP A 25 7.04 -12.95 7.42
CA TRP A 25 8.42 -12.49 7.48
C TRP A 25 8.77 -12.29 8.95
N PRO A 26 9.81 -12.96 9.48
CA PRO A 26 10.23 -12.73 10.86
C PRO A 26 10.42 -11.23 11.09
N PRO A 27 10.14 -10.70 12.29
CA PRO A 27 10.38 -9.31 12.67
C PRO A 27 11.90 -9.07 12.80
N SER A 28 12.66 -9.40 11.76
CA SER A 28 14.09 -9.22 11.71
C SER A 28 14.37 -7.80 11.27
N ALA A 29 14.76 -7.01 12.28
CA ALA A 29 15.49 -5.75 12.20
C ALA A 29 14.69 -4.47 11.87
N GLY A 30 14.41 -3.67 12.90
CA GLY A 30 13.92 -2.30 12.71
C GLY A 30 13.94 -1.30 13.88
N GLY A 31 14.46 -1.67 15.07
CA GLY A 31 15.17 -0.77 16.01
C GLY A 31 14.46 0.38 16.74
N GLN A 32 13.62 1.20 16.09
CA GLN A 32 13.23 2.50 16.65
C GLN A 32 11.72 2.80 16.56
N ALA A 33 11.06 2.60 15.42
CA ALA A 33 9.63 2.86 15.28
C ALA A 33 8.76 1.89 16.11
N ALA A 34 9.15 0.62 16.19
CA ALA A 34 8.46 -0.40 16.99
C ALA A 34 8.45 -0.10 18.50
N ARG A 35 9.35 0.76 19.00
CA ARG A 35 9.35 1.18 20.42
C ARG A 35 8.22 2.15 20.75
N TYR A 36 7.68 2.83 19.74
CA TYR A 36 6.58 3.78 19.89
C TYR A 36 5.22 3.15 19.61
N LEU A 37 5.20 1.88 19.19
CA LEU A 37 3.96 1.15 18.97
C LEU A 37 3.54 0.42 20.25
N PRO A 38 2.24 0.43 20.58
CA PRO A 38 1.76 -0.32 21.72
C PRO A 38 1.89 -1.83 21.44
N PRO A 39 2.07 -2.65 22.49
CA PRO A 39 2.37 -4.07 22.36
C PRO A 39 1.23 -4.89 21.74
N ASP A 40 0.02 -4.32 21.68
CA ASP A 40 -1.19 -4.89 21.08
C ASP A 40 -1.46 -4.38 19.66
N ALA A 41 -0.49 -3.69 19.04
CA ALA A 41 -0.57 -3.35 17.62
C ALA A 41 -0.73 -4.63 16.77
N LEU A 42 -1.72 -4.62 15.89
CA LEU A 42 -2.12 -5.78 15.09
C LEU A 42 -1.16 -6.03 13.92
N ALA A 43 -0.64 -4.96 13.32
CA ALA A 43 0.32 -5.03 12.25
C ALA A 43 1.13 -3.73 12.19
N ALA A 44 2.40 -3.83 11.78
CA ALA A 44 3.23 -2.67 11.47
C ALA A 44 3.92 -2.90 10.14
N VAL A 45 3.81 -1.91 9.26
CA VAL A 45 4.37 -1.90 7.92
C VAL A 45 5.44 -0.83 7.85
N ARG A 46 6.72 -1.21 7.69
CA ARG A 46 7.80 -0.24 7.45
C ARG A 46 8.20 -0.22 5.99
N LEU A 47 8.11 0.96 5.39
CA LEU A 47 8.69 1.32 4.11
C LEU A 47 9.99 2.07 4.39
N THR A 48 11.09 1.62 3.79
CA THR A 48 12.39 2.29 3.93
C THR A 48 12.86 2.83 2.60
N HIS A 49 13.61 3.93 2.63
CA HIS A 49 14.08 4.65 1.45
C HIS A 49 12.94 4.96 0.46
N LEU A 50 11.82 5.46 0.96
CA LEU A 50 10.59 5.64 0.18
C LEU A 50 10.81 6.53 -1.06
N ASN A 51 11.68 7.54 -0.99
CA ASN A 51 12.09 8.38 -2.12
C ASN A 51 12.73 7.54 -3.22
N THR A 52 13.71 6.70 -2.87
CA THR A 52 14.38 5.82 -3.82
C THR A 52 13.44 4.76 -4.39
N LEU A 53 12.53 4.23 -3.56
CA LEU A 53 11.49 3.31 -4.02
C LEU A 53 10.56 3.99 -5.02
N SER A 54 10.11 5.21 -4.75
CA SER A 54 9.23 5.98 -5.64
C SER A 54 9.87 6.25 -6.99
N ASP A 55 11.16 6.59 -6.99
CA ASP A 55 11.87 6.93 -8.22
C ASP A 55 12.20 5.66 -9.05
N ARG A 56 12.45 4.51 -8.40
CA ARG A 56 12.82 3.25 -9.09
C ARG A 56 11.65 2.34 -9.41
N PHE A 57 10.57 2.42 -8.63
CA PHE A 57 9.42 1.53 -8.76
C PHE A 57 8.82 1.57 -10.17
N PRO A 58 8.59 2.72 -10.82
CA PRO A 58 8.06 2.78 -12.19
C PRO A 58 8.93 2.03 -13.22
N GLY A 59 10.26 2.00 -13.02
CA GLY A 59 11.19 1.27 -13.88
C GLY A 59 11.29 -0.24 -13.58
N SER A 60 10.79 -0.68 -12.43
CA SER A 60 10.86 -2.09 -12.03
C SER A 60 9.93 -2.98 -12.87
N PRO A 61 10.15 -4.31 -12.95
CA PRO A 61 9.25 -5.22 -13.63
C PRO A 61 7.80 -5.15 -13.10
N LEU A 62 7.64 -4.98 -11.78
CA LEU A 62 6.33 -4.84 -11.15
C LEU A 62 5.68 -3.49 -11.48
N GLY A 63 6.45 -2.40 -11.44
CA GLY A 63 5.94 -1.08 -11.82
C GLY A 63 5.55 -0.98 -13.29
N ARG A 64 6.30 -1.63 -14.19
CA ARG A 64 5.93 -1.76 -15.62
C ARG A 64 4.68 -2.61 -15.83
N PHE A 65 4.52 -3.68 -15.06
CA PHE A 65 3.31 -4.49 -15.07
C PHE A 65 2.10 -3.70 -14.57
N MET A 66 2.28 -2.87 -13.54
CA MET A 66 1.28 -1.97 -12.98
C MET A 66 1.24 -0.61 -13.68
N ALA A 67 1.88 -0.44 -14.85
CA ALA A 67 1.79 0.80 -15.61
C ALA A 67 0.40 0.92 -16.25
N ARG A 68 -0.06 2.17 -16.40
CA ARG A 68 -1.39 2.46 -16.92
C ARG A 68 -1.66 1.77 -18.25
N GLU A 69 -0.71 1.81 -19.17
CA GLU A 69 -0.82 1.23 -20.52
C GLU A 69 -0.99 -0.29 -20.44
N THR A 70 -0.22 -0.95 -19.57
CA THR A 70 -0.24 -2.40 -19.39
C THR A 70 -1.56 -2.84 -18.78
N VAL A 71 -2.04 -2.15 -17.74
CA VAL A 71 -3.31 -2.48 -17.09
C VAL A 71 -4.49 -2.13 -18.00
N HIS A 72 -4.45 -1.04 -18.77
CA HIS A 72 -5.46 -0.72 -19.78
C HIS A 72 -5.56 -1.81 -20.84
N ALA A 73 -4.44 -2.32 -21.34
CA ALA A 73 -4.43 -3.42 -22.30
C ALA A 73 -5.10 -4.67 -21.72
N MET A 74 -4.78 -5.03 -20.47
CA MET A 74 -5.41 -6.17 -19.78
C MET A 74 -6.91 -5.96 -19.55
N LEU A 75 -7.31 -4.77 -19.06
CA LEU A 75 -8.71 -4.44 -18.82
C LEU A 75 -9.52 -4.43 -20.12
N THR A 76 -8.92 -3.97 -21.22
CA THR A 76 -9.52 -4.02 -22.55
C THR A 76 -9.71 -5.45 -23.03
N GLU A 77 -8.70 -6.31 -22.86
CA GLU A 77 -8.80 -7.73 -23.20
C GLU A 77 -9.89 -8.45 -22.39
N LEU A 78 -10.03 -8.07 -21.12
CA LEU A 78 -11.05 -8.58 -20.20
C LEU A 78 -12.45 -7.99 -20.46
N ARG A 79 -12.59 -7.05 -21.41
CA ARG A 79 -13.82 -6.30 -21.69
C ARG A 79 -14.38 -5.63 -20.43
N ALA A 80 -13.49 -5.08 -19.60
CA ALA A 80 -13.89 -4.26 -18.46
C ALA A 80 -14.70 -3.05 -18.94
N ASP A 81 -15.62 -2.59 -18.09
CA ASP A 81 -16.37 -1.38 -18.36
C ASP A 81 -15.49 -0.12 -18.22
N ARG A 82 -15.98 0.99 -18.77
CA ARG A 82 -15.27 2.28 -18.68
C ARG A 82 -15.12 2.77 -17.24
N GLU A 83 -16.05 2.39 -16.35
CA GLU A 83 -16.00 2.77 -14.94
C GLU A 83 -14.79 2.11 -14.23
N THR A 84 -14.55 0.82 -14.49
CA THR A 84 -13.39 0.11 -13.92
C THR A 84 -12.07 0.70 -14.39
N VAL A 85 -11.98 1.08 -15.67
CA VAL A 85 -10.79 1.73 -16.22
C VAL A 85 -10.58 3.10 -15.58
N ALA A 86 -11.63 3.93 -15.48
CA ALA A 86 -11.55 5.25 -14.85
C ALA A 86 -11.15 5.15 -13.37
N ARG A 87 -11.70 4.18 -12.63
CA ARG A 87 -11.36 3.96 -11.22
C ARG A 87 -9.89 3.58 -11.03
N TYR A 88 -9.34 2.78 -11.95
CA TYR A 88 -7.93 2.46 -11.93
C TYR A 88 -7.06 3.69 -12.21
N ASP A 89 -7.47 4.52 -13.17
CA ASP A 89 -6.78 5.78 -13.50
C ASP A 89 -6.75 6.73 -12.30
N ASP A 90 -7.89 6.92 -11.63
CA ASP A 90 -8.00 7.75 -10.42
C ASP A 90 -7.08 7.23 -9.30
N LEU A 91 -7.03 5.91 -9.11
CA LEU A 91 -6.14 5.28 -8.13
C LEU A 91 -4.67 5.50 -8.48
N HIS A 92 -4.30 5.25 -9.73
CA HIS A 92 -2.94 5.41 -10.22
C HIS A 92 -2.45 6.86 -10.06
N ASP A 93 -3.29 7.83 -10.44
CA ASP A 93 -2.97 9.25 -10.34
C ASP A 93 -2.93 9.72 -8.89
N GLY A 94 -3.83 9.25 -8.05
CA GLY A 94 -3.81 9.56 -6.62
C GLY A 94 -2.50 9.11 -5.96
N ILE A 95 -2.04 7.89 -6.26
CA ILE A 95 -0.76 7.38 -5.77
C ILE A 95 0.39 8.25 -6.32
N ALA A 96 0.44 8.48 -7.65
CA ALA A 96 1.49 9.28 -8.26
C ALA A 96 1.55 10.70 -7.67
N GLN A 97 0.41 11.33 -7.42
CA GLN A 97 0.31 12.67 -6.84
C GLN A 97 0.87 12.69 -5.41
N VAL A 98 0.55 11.70 -4.58
CA VAL A 98 1.10 11.61 -3.22
C VAL A 98 2.61 11.38 -3.26
N MET A 99 3.09 10.46 -4.09
CA MET A 99 4.51 10.12 -4.16
C MET A 99 5.37 11.23 -4.78
N THR A 100 4.78 12.12 -5.59
CA THR A 100 5.45 13.29 -6.17
C THR A 100 5.31 14.56 -5.34
N ASN A 101 4.46 14.56 -4.30
CA ASN A 101 4.24 15.72 -3.45
C ASN A 101 5.51 16.04 -2.62
N PRO A 102 6.12 17.24 -2.77
CA PRO A 102 7.34 17.60 -2.05
C PRO A 102 7.19 17.56 -0.52
N ALA A 103 6.03 17.95 0.01
CA ALA A 103 5.77 17.91 1.45
C ALA A 103 5.70 16.47 1.97
N PHE A 104 5.07 15.57 1.20
CA PHE A 104 5.02 14.15 1.53
C PHE A 104 6.42 13.53 1.49
N ARG A 105 7.21 13.81 0.44
CA ARG A 105 8.59 13.33 0.32
C ARG A 105 9.52 13.87 1.40
N ALA A 106 9.31 15.09 1.88
CA ALA A 106 10.10 15.66 2.97
C ALA A 106 9.84 14.97 4.32
N VAL A 107 8.58 14.63 4.59
CA VAL A 107 8.18 14.02 5.87
C VAL A 107 8.38 12.51 5.87
N PHE A 108 7.95 11.82 4.80
CA PHE A 108 7.86 10.36 4.72
C PHE A 108 8.88 9.73 3.75
N GLY A 109 9.72 10.54 3.11
CA GLY A 109 10.55 10.07 2.00
C GLY A 109 11.75 9.21 2.38
N GLU A 110 12.18 9.20 3.63
CA GLU A 110 13.18 8.23 4.09
C GLU A 110 12.49 6.97 4.59
N ASP A 111 12.04 6.96 5.84
CA ASP A 111 11.41 5.80 6.44
C ASP A 111 10.00 6.14 6.92
N ALA A 112 9.02 5.32 6.56
CA ALA A 112 7.63 5.46 7.00
C ALA A 112 7.14 4.13 7.57
N THR A 113 6.65 4.14 8.80
CA THR A 113 6.01 2.98 9.45
C THR A 113 4.52 3.23 9.60
N LEU A 114 3.70 2.52 8.84
CA LEU A 114 2.25 2.48 9.02
C LEU A 114 1.91 1.33 9.97
N ALA A 115 1.29 1.62 11.11
CA ALA A 115 0.82 0.60 12.03
C ALA A 115 -0.69 0.63 12.18
N VAL A 116 -1.26 -0.56 12.37
CA VAL A 116 -2.67 -0.76 12.72
C VAL A 116 -2.74 -1.09 14.20
N LEU A 117 -3.34 -0.18 14.95
CA LEU A 117 -3.67 -0.30 16.36
C LEU A 117 -4.84 -1.28 16.56
N PRO A 118 -5.08 -1.74 17.80
CA PRO A 118 -6.25 -2.54 18.11
C PRO A 118 -7.53 -1.96 17.51
N LEU A 119 -8.28 -2.82 16.85
CA LEU A 119 -9.54 -2.49 16.20
C LEU A 119 -10.69 -2.87 17.13
N ASP A 120 -11.63 -1.94 17.32
CA ASP A 120 -12.95 -2.31 17.84
C ASP A 120 -13.66 -3.13 16.75
N GLN A 121 -13.82 -4.43 16.99
CA GLN A 121 -14.43 -5.36 16.03
C GLN A 121 -15.89 -5.02 15.73
N ALA A 122 -16.64 -4.48 16.70
CA ALA A 122 -18.02 -4.09 16.52
C ALA A 122 -18.14 -2.77 15.74
N ALA A 123 -17.17 -1.87 15.87
CA ALA A 123 -17.06 -0.69 15.00
C ALA A 123 -16.61 -1.08 13.59
N PHE A 124 -15.61 -1.96 13.46
CA PHE A 124 -15.08 -2.43 12.19
C PHE A 124 -16.14 -3.16 11.35
N ALA A 125 -16.99 -3.98 11.98
CA ALA A 125 -18.09 -4.65 11.28
C ALA A 125 -19.15 -3.67 10.73
N ARG A 126 -19.28 -2.48 11.32
CA ARG A 126 -20.25 -1.45 10.91
C ARG A 126 -19.68 -0.50 9.86
N ASP A 127 -18.45 -0.03 10.09
CA ASP A 127 -17.74 0.86 9.18
C ASP A 127 -16.25 0.48 9.13
N PRO A 128 -15.88 -0.44 8.23
CA PRO A 128 -14.51 -0.94 8.14
C PRO A 128 -13.50 0.16 7.78
N ALA A 129 -13.87 1.04 6.84
CA ALA A 129 -12.96 2.05 6.30
C ALA A 129 -12.68 3.15 7.32
N ASP A 130 -13.71 3.63 8.01
CA ASP A 130 -13.56 4.66 9.03
C ASP A 130 -12.82 4.11 10.27
N THR A 131 -13.13 2.88 10.66
CA THR A 131 -12.47 2.22 11.79
C THR A 131 -10.98 1.98 11.51
N LEU A 132 -10.62 1.51 10.32
CA LEU A 132 -9.21 1.37 9.91
C LEU A 132 -8.49 2.72 9.88
N ARG A 133 -9.15 3.78 9.40
CA ARG A 133 -8.56 5.12 9.37
C ARG A 133 -8.26 5.65 10.76
N ARG A 134 -9.15 5.40 11.74
CA ARG A 134 -8.94 5.82 13.14
C ARG A 134 -7.93 4.97 13.88
N SER A 135 -7.89 3.68 13.57
CA SER A 135 -6.95 2.72 14.17
C SER A 135 -5.63 2.62 13.41
N SER A 136 -5.31 3.54 12.51
CA SER A 136 -4.01 3.56 11.83
C SER A 136 -3.16 4.75 12.26
N VAL A 137 -1.88 4.49 12.45
CA VAL A 137 -0.86 5.49 12.79
C VAL A 137 0.27 5.39 11.78
N ILE A 138 0.76 6.54 11.32
CA ILE A 138 1.95 6.62 10.48
C ILE A 138 3.04 7.32 11.27
N ILE A 139 4.16 6.62 11.48
CA ILE A 139 5.38 7.15 12.08
C ILE A 139 6.37 7.38 10.96
N ALA A 140 6.72 8.63 10.71
CA ALA A 140 7.79 8.98 9.79
C ALA A 140 9.11 9.15 10.55
N ALA A 141 10.17 8.55 10.05
CA ALA A 141 11.53 8.91 10.44
C ALA A 141 12.12 9.76 9.29
N THR A 142 12.17 11.06 9.54
CA THR A 142 12.84 12.03 8.66
C THR A 142 14.21 12.35 9.24
N THR A 143 15.23 12.38 8.39
CA THR A 143 16.48 13.04 8.74
C THR A 143 16.22 14.54 8.63
N ALA A 144 16.05 15.20 9.78
CA ALA A 144 16.06 16.65 9.81
C ALA A 144 17.44 17.10 9.31
N SER A 145 17.53 17.53 8.06
CA SER A 145 18.67 18.29 7.56
C SER A 145 18.71 19.59 8.36
N GLY A 146 19.59 19.63 9.36
CA GLY A 146 20.10 20.89 9.91
C GLY A 146 21.00 21.59 8.90
#